data_AF-A0A4Y2W547-F1
#
_entry.id   AF-A0A4Y2W547-F1
#
_cell.length_a   1.000
_cell.length_b   1.000
_cell.length_c   1.000
_cell.angle_alpha   90.00
_cell.angle_beta   90.00
_cell.angle_gamma   90.00
#
_symmetry.space_group_name_H-M   'P 1'
#
loop_
_entity.id
_entity.type
_entity.pdbx_description
1 polymer ?
#
loop_
_entity_poly.entity_id
_entity_poly.type
_entity_poly.pdbx_seq_one_letter_code
_entity_poly.pdbx_strand_id
1 'polypeptide(L)' 'MLFSLIPALEILNLLLNPGKTQSHEFVMEVTDKTKGDVKGGTLIQYENKIRLLEIPQVPKERVDEFKSVNKFK' A
#
# COMPACT_ATOMS: atom_id res chain seq x y z
N MET A 1 14.29 -9.60 12.62
CA MET A 1 13.18 -9.64 13.60
C MET A 1 13.10 -8.40 14.49
N LEU A 2 14.19 -7.83 15.01
CA LEU A 2 14.09 -6.57 15.78
C LEU A 2 13.76 -5.32 14.93
N PHE A 3 14.20 -5.26 13.68
CA PHE A 3 13.96 -4.09 12.80
C PHE A 3 12.49 -3.87 12.39
N SER A 4 11.62 -4.88 12.50
CA SER A 4 10.19 -4.75 12.14
C SER A 4 9.28 -4.34 13.31
N LEU A 5 9.79 -4.31 14.55
CA LEU A 5 9.00 -3.95 15.74
C LEU A 5 8.97 -2.44 16.01
N ILE A 6 10.01 -1.72 15.60
CA ILE A 6 10.10 -0.26 15.77
C ILE A 6 9.01 0.48 14.96
N PRO A 7 8.76 0.15 13.68
CA PRO A 7 7.71 0.82 12.89
C PRO A 7 6.30 0.63 13.49
N ALA A 8 6.01 -0.56 14.01
CA ALA A 8 4.69 -0.90 14.54
C ALA A 8 4.29 -0.01 15.73
N LEU A 9 5.24 0.32 16.63
CA LEU A 9 4.96 1.16 17.78
C LEU A 9 4.75 2.63 17.39
N GLU A 10 5.50 3.11 16.40
CA GLU A 10 5.33 4.47 15.86
C GLU A 10 3.99 4.64 15.15
N ILE A 11 3.60 3.65 14.33
CA ILE A 11 2.28 3.61 13.67
C ILE A 11 1.17 3.61 14.73
N LEU A 12 1.29 2.80 15.78
CA LEU A 12 0.31 2.77 16.87
C LEU A 12 0.19 4.14 17.56
N ASN A 13 1.31 4.80 17.85
CA ASN A 13 1.29 6.12 18.45
C ASN A 13 0.61 7.16 17.54
N LEU A 14 0.84 7.09 16.23
CA LEU A 14 0.17 7.94 15.23
C LEU A 14 -1.36 7.75 15.24
N LEU A 15 -1.83 6.51 15.40
CA LEU A 15 -3.26 6.20 15.45
C LEU A 15 -3.92 6.66 16.75
N LEU A 16 -3.25 6.47 17.88
CA LEU A 16 -3.80 6.81 19.21
C LEU A 16 -3.71 8.30 19.53
N ASN A 17 -2.72 9.00 18.97
CA ASN A 17 -2.42 10.41 19.25
C ASN A 17 -2.36 11.26 17.97
N PRO A 18 -3.48 11.46 17.25
CA PRO A 18 -3.49 12.14 15.94
C PRO A 18 -3.14 13.64 15.98
N GLY A 19 -3.03 14.27 17.15
CA GLY A 19 -2.71 15.69 17.26
C GLY A 19 -3.79 16.59 16.65
N LYS A 20 -3.42 17.49 15.73
CA LYS A 20 -4.35 18.42 15.05
C LYS A 20 -4.95 17.85 13.76
N THR A 21 -4.57 16.66 13.34
CA THR A 21 -5.10 16.04 12.12
C THR A 21 -6.36 15.24 12.44
N GLN A 22 -7.17 15.01 11.40
CA GLN A 22 -8.35 14.16 11.52
C GLN A 22 -7.94 12.73 11.87
N SER A 23 -8.75 12.05 12.69
CA SER A 23 -8.56 10.64 13.00
C SER A 23 -8.55 9.82 11.71
N HIS A 24 -7.55 8.95 11.55
CA HIS A 24 -7.45 8.07 10.40
C HIS A 24 -8.34 6.84 10.61
N GLU A 25 -9.36 6.67 9.78
CA GLU A 25 -10.25 5.49 9.83
C GLU A 25 -9.57 4.22 9.30
N PHE A 26 -8.58 4.39 8.42
CA PHE A 26 -7.86 3.29 7.79
C PHE A 26 -6.40 3.69 7.54
N VAL A 27 -5.48 2.78 7.86
CA VAL A 27 -4.04 2.90 7.58
C VAL A 27 -3.55 1.56 7.04
N MET A 28 -2.71 1.61 6.02
CA MET A 28 -2.03 0.44 5.47
C MET A 28 -0.54 0.74 5.39
N GLU A 29 0.27 -0.14 5.96
CA GLU A 29 1.72 -0.13 5.75
C GLU A 29 2.01 -0.69 4.35
N VAL A 30 2.86 0.00 3.60
CA VAL A 30 3.32 -0.42 2.28
C VAL A 30 4.84 -0.38 2.24
N THR A 31 5.42 -1.26 1.41
CA THR A 31 6.86 -1.32 1.17
C THR A 31 7.15 -1.14 -0.32
N ASP A 32 8.38 -0.71 -0.64
CA ASP A 32 8.82 -0.59 -2.03
C ASP A 32 8.66 -1.91 -2.78
N LYS A 33 8.09 -1.83 -3.99
CA LYS A 33 7.88 -2.99 -4.85
C LYS A 33 9.20 -3.55 -5.35
N THR A 34 9.43 -4.83 -5.13
CA THR A 34 10.58 -5.58 -5.62
C THR A 34 10.21 -6.44 -6.84
N LYS A 35 11.21 -6.99 -7.53
CA LYS A 35 10.99 -7.98 -8.60
C LYS A 35 10.35 -9.28 -8.10
N GLY A 36 10.43 -9.57 -6.78
CA GLY A 36 9.81 -10.73 -6.16
C GLY A 36 8.29 -10.59 -5.99
N ASP A 37 7.77 -9.36 -6.06
CA ASP A 37 6.36 -9.05 -5.84
C ASP A 37 5.52 -9.25 -7.12
N VAL A 38 5.56 -10.48 -7.64
CA VAL A 38 4.79 -10.94 -8.81
C VAL A 38 3.34 -11.30 -8.47
N LYS A 39 2.99 -11.38 -7.18
CA LYS A 39 1.66 -11.68 -6.64
C LYS A 39 1.30 -10.63 -5.58
N GLY A 40 0.06 -10.19 -5.55
CA GLY A 40 -0.46 -9.16 -4.63
C GLY A 40 -0.97 -7.91 -5.35
N GLY A 41 -1.32 -6.90 -4.56
CA GLY A 41 -1.91 -5.67 -5.05
C GLY A 41 -0.97 -4.46 -5.07
N THR A 42 -1.45 -3.36 -5.61
CA THR A 42 -0.80 -2.05 -5.55
C THR A 42 -1.83 -0.97 -5.21
N LEU A 43 -1.37 0.12 -4.57
CA LEU A 43 -2.26 1.24 -4.29
C LEU A 43 -2.45 2.07 -5.55
N ILE A 44 -3.70 2.41 -5.85
CA ILE A 44 -4.09 3.30 -6.94
C ILE A 44 -4.97 4.42 -6.41
N GLN A 45 -4.91 5.57 -7.08
CA GLN A 45 -5.89 6.62 -6.90
C GLN A 45 -7.03 6.40 -7.89
N TYR A 46 -8.25 6.16 -7.39
CA TYR A 46 -9.44 5.94 -8.20
C TYR A 46 -10.63 6.65 -7.58
N GLU A 47 -11.30 7.51 -8.37
CA GLU A 47 -12.43 8.33 -7.90
C GLU A 47 -12.11 9.14 -6.64
N ASN A 48 -10.96 9.82 -6.63
CA ASN A 48 -10.46 10.61 -5.50
C ASN A 48 -10.26 9.83 -4.19
N LYS A 49 -10.20 8.49 -4.26
CA LYS A 49 -9.90 7.63 -3.11
C LYS A 49 -8.71 6.72 -3.42
N ILE A 50 -7.92 6.44 -2.38
CA ILE A 50 -6.88 5.41 -2.44
C ILE A 50 -7.58 4.05 -2.38
N ARG A 51 -7.21 3.13 -3.27
CA ARG A 51 -7.73 1.76 -3.33
C ARG A 51 -6.61 0.76 -3.57
N LEU A 52 -6.76 -0.44 -3.04
CA LEU A 52 -5.91 -1.58 -3.37
C LEU A 52 -6.43 -2.25 -4.65
N LEU A 53 -5.62 -2.26 -5.71
CA LEU A 53 -5.87 -2.97 -6.96
C LEU A 53 -5.12 -4.30 -6.94
N GLU A 54 -5.86 -5.40 -7.06
CA GLU A 54 -5.32 -6.76 -7.08
C GLU A 54 -5.28 -7.33 -8.50
N ILE A 55 -4.35 -8.25 -8.78
CA ILE A 55 -4.18 -8.88 -10.12
C ILE A 55 -5.50 -9.39 -10.73
N PRO A 56 -6.41 -10.07 -10.00
CA PRO A 56 -7.66 -10.56 -10.57
C PRO A 56 -8.62 -9.47 -11.07
N GLN A 57 -8.45 -8.22 -10.64
CA GLN A 57 -9.24 -7.07 -11.08
C GLN A 57 -8.68 -6.42 -12.35
N VAL A 58 -7.48 -6.84 -12.78
CA VAL A 58 -6.80 -6.30 -13.96
C VAL A 58 -7.24 -7.07 -15.21
N PRO A 59 -7.67 -6.38 -16.28
CA PRO A 59 -7.93 -7.01 -17.57
C PRO A 59 -6.72 -7.79 -18.09
N LYS A 60 -6.95 -8.94 -18.73
CA LYS A 60 -5.86 -9.87 -19.14
C LYS A 60 -4.81 -9.19 -20.02
N GLU A 61 -5.23 -8.23 -20.84
CA GLU A 61 -4.39 -7.49 -21.79
C GLU A 61 -3.47 -6.48 -21.08
N ARG A 62 -3.73 -6.15 -19.81
CA ARG A 62 -3.00 -5.15 -19.01
C ARG A 62 -2.21 -5.78 -17.86
N VAL A 63 -2.19 -7.11 -17.74
CA VAL A 63 -1.50 -7.81 -16.64
C VAL A 63 0.01 -7.58 -16.66
N ASP A 64 0.64 -7.52 -17.83
CA ASP A 64 2.09 -7.29 -17.93
C ASP A 64 2.45 -5.84 -17.56
N GLU A 65 1.56 -4.90 -17.84
CA GLU A 65 1.68 -3.52 -17.38
C GLU A 65 1.58 -3.43 -15.86
N PHE A 66 0.63 -4.16 -15.26
CA PHE A 66 0.44 -4.24 -13.81
C PHE A 66 1.65 -4.82 -13.07
N LYS A 67 2.33 -5.82 -13.66
CA LYS A 67 3.54 -6.43 -13.09
C LYS A 67 4.78 -5.53 -13.18
N SER A 68 4.73 -4.43 -13.94
CA SER A 68 5.88 -3.54 -14.11
C SER A 68 6.21 -2.78 -12.84
N VAL A 69 7.41 -2.98 -12.32
CA VAL A 69 7.96 -2.27 -11.15
C VAL A 69 8.16 -0.76 -11.40
N ASN A 70 8.12 -0.31 -12.65
CA ASN A 70 8.38 1.09 -12.99
C ASN A 70 7.12 1.96 -13.08
N LYS A 71 5.93 1.35 -13.11
CA LYS A 71 4.66 2.08 -13.29
C LYS A 71 3.93 2.41 -11.98
N PHE A 72 4.09 1.58 -10.96
CA PHE A 72 3.46 1.77 -9.67
C PHE A 72 4.55 2.06 -8.64
N LYS A 73 4.59 3.30 -8.15
CA LYS A 73 5.48 3.79 -7.09
C LYS A 73 4.64 4.46 -6.02
#